data_AF-A0A3D1B2A2-F1
#
_entry.id   AF-A0A3D1B2A2-F1
#
_cell.length_a   1.000
_cell.length_b   1.000
_cell.length_c   1.000
_cell.angle_alpha   90.00
_cell.angle_beta   90.00
_cell.angle_gamma   90.00
#
_symmetry.space_group_name_H-M   'P 1'
#
loop_
_entity.id
_entity.type
_entity.pdbx_description
1 polymer ?
#
loop_
_entity_poly.entity_id
_entity_poly.type
_entity_poly.pdbx_seq_one_letter_code
_entity_poly.pdbx_strand_id
1 'polypeptide(L)'
;MPRNFYKNIEYRERQSAIMKENWKKGLFDSVRKREKRICKCCRKFFEATPSDPKIYCNHSCAAKDSNLGRIQSDETKIKIGKASMGRKSPYKGILKVPRVEIICANPKCRKKFVAIEWANRKYCSNKCHMAVTGGKPTSPKASRGKAGIRKDISNSIYFYSRWEANYARLQNYLGVEWKYEPKTFDLGSQSYTPDFYLPKFNKYIEVKNFLWKYSKIRDEKFRKLYPNIKLQLLLKEDYLKLENKYSHLIKNWEYKNSRFNVV
;
A
#
# COMPACT_ATOMS: atom_id res chain seq x y z
N MET A 1 3.44 20.13 6.96
CA MET A 1 1.99 20.33 6.74
C MET A 1 1.24 19.08 7.21
N PRO A 2 0.08 19.17 7.88
CA PRO A 2 -0.55 17.98 8.46
C PRO A 2 -1.15 17.08 7.36
N ARG A 3 -0.93 15.76 7.46
CA ARG A 3 -1.41 14.69 6.56
C ARG A 3 -2.94 14.52 6.49
N ASN A 4 -3.69 15.54 6.88
CA ASN A 4 -5.15 15.55 6.93
C ASN A 4 -5.79 16.33 5.77
N PHE A 5 -5.03 16.67 4.73
CA PHE A 5 -5.53 17.35 3.53
C PHE A 5 -6.78 16.67 2.95
N TYR A 6 -6.76 15.34 2.85
CA TYR A 6 -7.90 14.55 2.36
C TYR A 6 -9.11 14.52 3.30
N LYS A 7 -8.99 14.99 4.55
CA LYS A 7 -10.11 15.12 5.51
C LYS A 7 -10.69 16.54 5.56
N ASN A 8 -10.03 17.53 4.96
CA ASN A 8 -10.56 18.89 4.88
C ASN A 8 -11.84 18.90 4.00
N ILE A 9 -12.94 19.42 4.54
CA ILE A 9 -14.25 19.47 3.88
C ILE A 9 -14.18 20.31 2.61
N GLU A 10 -13.59 21.49 2.69
CA GLU A 10 -13.44 22.44 1.59
C GLU A 10 -12.62 21.85 0.43
N TYR A 11 -11.54 21.10 0.74
CA TYR A 11 -10.79 20.36 -0.28
C TYR A 11 -11.64 19.29 -0.95
N ARG A 12 -12.39 18.49 -0.18
CA ARG A 12 -13.25 17.44 -0.71
C ARG A 12 -14.38 17.99 -1.57
N GLU A 13 -14.98 19.10 -1.16
CA GLU A 13 -16.02 19.81 -1.91
C GLU A 13 -15.45 20.36 -3.22
N ARG A 14 -14.28 21.00 -3.19
CA ARG A 14 -13.59 21.47 -4.39
C ARG A 14 -13.26 20.33 -5.36
N GLN A 15 -12.72 19.21 -4.87
CA GLN A 15 -12.45 18.04 -5.71
C GLN A 15 -13.75 17.43 -6.25
N SER A 16 -14.81 17.40 -5.45
CA SER A 16 -16.12 16.94 -5.92
C SER A 16 -16.70 17.84 -7.00
N ALA A 17 -16.52 19.16 -6.89
CA ALA A 17 -16.97 20.12 -7.90
C ALA A 17 -16.21 19.94 -9.22
N ILE A 18 -14.88 19.86 -9.17
CA ILE A 18 -14.03 19.60 -10.34
C ILE A 18 -14.42 18.28 -11.00
N MET A 19 -14.61 17.22 -10.21
CA MET A 19 -15.01 15.91 -10.75
C MET A 19 -16.39 15.99 -11.42
N LYS A 20 -17.39 16.62 -10.78
CA LYS A 20 -18.74 16.83 -11.37
C LYS A 20 -18.68 17.65 -12.66
N GLU A 21 -17.84 18.69 -12.71
CA GLU A 21 -17.64 19.50 -13.90
C GLU A 21 -16.97 18.71 -15.02
N ASN A 22 -15.95 17.90 -14.70
CA ASN A 22 -15.31 17.00 -15.67
C ASN A 22 -16.29 15.95 -16.21
N TRP A 23 -17.19 15.43 -15.37
CA TRP A 23 -18.29 14.57 -15.80
C TRP A 23 -19.27 15.29 -16.73
N LYS A 24 -19.64 16.55 -16.43
CA LYS A 24 -20.49 17.36 -17.33
C LYS A 24 -19.80 17.66 -18.67
N LYS A 25 -18.48 17.86 -18.65
CA LYS A 25 -17.64 18.09 -19.83
C LYS A 25 -17.35 16.82 -20.65
N GLY A 26 -17.80 15.64 -20.20
CA GLY A 26 -17.59 14.38 -20.92
C GLY A 26 -16.13 13.90 -21.00
N LEU A 27 -15.24 14.44 -20.15
CA LEU A 27 -13.80 14.13 -20.17
C LEU A 27 -13.49 12.63 -19.98
N PHE A 28 -14.41 11.88 -19.37
CA PHE A 28 -14.29 10.44 -19.10
C PHE A 28 -15.18 9.57 -20.01
N ASP A 29 -15.85 10.15 -21.00
CA ASP A 29 -16.78 9.42 -21.85
C ASP A 29 -16.09 8.40 -22.76
N SER A 30 -14.79 8.56 -23.00
CA SER A 30 -13.97 7.55 -23.68
C SER A 30 -14.00 6.18 -23.00
N VAL A 31 -14.14 6.14 -21.66
CA VAL A 31 -14.24 4.91 -20.86
C VAL A 31 -15.62 4.25 -21.03
N ARG A 32 -16.64 5.03 -21.41
CA ARG A 32 -18.03 4.58 -21.60
C ARG A 32 -18.43 4.49 -23.06
N LYS A 33 -17.57 4.88 -24.00
CA LYS A 33 -17.85 4.78 -25.42
C LYS A 33 -18.14 3.31 -25.75
N ARG A 34 -19.36 3.04 -26.22
CA ARG A 34 -19.80 1.73 -26.71
C ARG A 34 -19.99 1.86 -28.21
N GLU A 35 -19.41 0.93 -28.94
CA GLU A 35 -19.57 0.84 -30.38
C GLU A 35 -20.53 -0.28 -30.70
N LYS A 36 -21.51 0.01 -31.56
CA LYS A 36 -22.42 -1.00 -32.09
C LYS A 36 -21.69 -1.79 -33.17
N ARG A 37 -21.59 -3.10 -32.97
CA ARG A 37 -20.97 -4.05 -33.90
C ARG A 37 -21.99 -5.11 -34.32
N ILE A 38 -21.80 -5.69 -35.49
CA ILE A 38 -22.65 -6.76 -36.01
C ILE A 38 -22.01 -8.10 -35.64
N CYS A 39 -22.75 -8.98 -34.97
CA CYS A 39 -22.26 -10.31 -34.64
C CYS A 39 -22.02 -11.13 -35.91
N LYS A 40 -20.81 -11.68 -36.07
CA LYS A 40 -20.46 -12.53 -37.22
C LYS A 40 -21.36 -13.77 -37.36
N CYS A 41 -21.79 -14.37 -36.25
CA CYS A 41 -22.60 -15.60 -36.23
C CYS A 41 -24.09 -15.34 -36.48
N CYS A 42 -24.75 -14.48 -35.69
CA CYS A 42 -26.21 -14.30 -35.74
C CYS A 42 -26.67 -12.99 -36.38
N ARG A 43 -25.74 -12.17 -36.89
CA ARG A 43 -25.98 -10.85 -37.52
C ARG A 43 -26.72 -9.83 -36.67
N LYS A 44 -26.99 -10.12 -35.39
CA LYS A 44 -27.57 -9.15 -34.44
C LYS A 44 -26.53 -8.11 -34.03
N PHE A 45 -27.00 -6.90 -33.78
CA PHE A 45 -26.19 -5.85 -33.20
C PHE A 45 -25.85 -6.17 -31.73
N PHE A 46 -24.64 -5.83 -31.32
CA PHE A 46 -24.20 -5.86 -29.93
C PHE A 46 -23.25 -4.70 -29.66
N GLU A 47 -23.09 -4.38 -28.38
CA GLU A 47 -22.21 -3.29 -27.95
C GLU A 47 -20.93 -3.83 -27.33
N ALA A 48 -19.80 -3.21 -27.68
CA ALA A 48 -18.50 -3.48 -27.09
C ALA A 48 -17.76 -2.15 -26.87
N THR A 49 -16.76 -2.13 -25.99
CA THR A 49 -15.85 -0.98 -25.91
C THR A 49 -14.92 -0.97 -27.12
N PRO A 50 -14.42 0.19 -27.58
CA PRO A 50 -13.52 0.29 -28.73
C PRO A 50 -12.30 -0.65 -28.62
N SER A 51 -11.76 -0.81 -27.41
CA SER A 51 -10.62 -1.67 -27.10
C SER A 51 -10.95 -3.16 -26.99
N ASP A 52 -12.23 -3.54 -26.86
CA ASP A 52 -12.62 -4.96 -26.76
C ASP A 52 -12.54 -5.57 -28.17
N PRO A 53 -11.76 -6.64 -28.42
CA PRO A 53 -11.65 -7.27 -29.74
C PRO A 53 -12.87 -8.14 -30.11
N LYS A 54 -13.90 -8.18 -29.26
CA LYS A 54 -15.08 -9.03 -29.44
C LYS A 54 -15.82 -8.78 -30.76
N ILE A 55 -16.00 -9.86 -31.53
CA ILE A 55 -16.71 -9.91 -32.81
C ILE A 55 -18.05 -10.70 -32.74
N TYR A 56 -18.33 -11.36 -31.61
CA TYR A 56 -19.55 -12.13 -31.37
C TYR A 56 -20.35 -11.52 -30.22
N CYS A 57 -21.68 -11.54 -30.25
CA CYS A 57 -22.49 -10.97 -29.18
C CYS A 57 -22.31 -11.71 -27.83
N ASN A 58 -22.05 -13.02 -27.84
CA ASN A 58 -21.83 -13.85 -26.67
C ASN A 58 -20.98 -15.10 -26.99
N HIS A 59 -20.62 -15.85 -25.94
CA HIS A 59 -19.84 -17.09 -26.03
C HIS A 59 -20.55 -18.17 -26.87
N SER A 60 -21.88 -18.25 -26.83
CA SER A 60 -22.63 -19.24 -27.63
C SER A 60 -22.47 -18.97 -29.14
N CYS A 61 -22.57 -17.72 -29.57
CA CYS A 61 -22.33 -17.33 -30.97
C CYS A 61 -20.88 -17.59 -31.42
N ALA A 62 -19.90 -17.31 -30.54
CA ALA A 62 -18.51 -17.63 -30.82
C ALA A 62 -18.29 -19.15 -31.02
N ALA A 63 -18.89 -19.96 -30.14
CA ALA A 63 -18.81 -21.41 -30.21
C ALA A 63 -19.55 -21.99 -31.42
N LYS A 64 -20.73 -21.44 -31.79
CA LYS A 64 -21.48 -21.87 -32.97
C LYS A 64 -20.71 -21.61 -34.27
N ASP A 65 -20.13 -20.41 -34.41
CA ASP A 65 -19.34 -20.05 -35.60
C ASP A 65 -18.06 -20.89 -35.70
N SER A 66 -17.33 -21.05 -34.59
CA SER A 66 -16.06 -21.79 -34.56
C SER A 66 -16.22 -23.30 -34.73
N ASN A 67 -17.40 -23.84 -34.42
CA ASN A 67 -17.70 -25.26 -34.55
C ASN A 67 -18.60 -25.57 -35.76
N LEU A 68 -18.90 -24.58 -36.61
CA LEU A 68 -19.67 -24.79 -37.83
C LEU A 68 -18.96 -25.83 -38.70
N GLY A 69 -19.68 -26.87 -39.13
CA GLY A 69 -19.13 -27.97 -39.94
C GLY A 69 -18.31 -29.01 -39.16
N ARG A 70 -18.09 -28.84 -37.85
CA ARG A 70 -17.49 -29.88 -37.00
C ARG A 70 -18.56 -30.89 -36.60
N ILE A 71 -18.71 -31.94 -37.40
CA ILE A 71 -19.55 -33.09 -37.05
C ILE A 71 -18.68 -34.07 -36.26
N GLN A 72 -18.95 -34.20 -34.96
CA GLN A 72 -18.34 -35.27 -34.15
C GLN A 72 -19.19 -36.53 -34.26
N SER A 73 -18.54 -37.67 -34.53
CA SER A 73 -19.21 -38.97 -34.47
C SER A 73 -19.75 -39.22 -33.05
N ASP A 74 -20.83 -40.00 -32.95
CA ASP A 74 -21.41 -40.32 -31.64
C ASP A 74 -20.42 -41.08 -30.76
N GLU A 75 -19.56 -41.89 -31.35
CA GLU A 75 -18.46 -42.55 -30.65
C GLU A 75 -17.48 -41.54 -30.03
N THR A 76 -17.15 -40.46 -30.75
CA THR A 76 -16.28 -39.38 -30.24
C THR A 76 -16.95 -38.63 -29.10
N LYS A 77 -18.26 -38.33 -29.21
CA LYS A 77 -19.02 -37.70 -28.12
C LYS A 77 -19.05 -38.56 -26.87
N ILE A 78 -19.24 -39.88 -27.01
CA ILE A 78 -19.21 -40.84 -25.90
C ILE A 78 -17.81 -40.88 -25.26
N LYS A 79 -16.73 -40.88 -26.06
CA LYS A 79 -15.34 -40.83 -25.56
C LYS A 79 -15.07 -39.54 -24.78
N ILE A 80 -15.49 -38.38 -25.32
CA ILE A 80 -15.36 -37.08 -24.64
C ILE A 80 -16.16 -37.09 -23.33
N GLY A 81 -17.42 -37.54 -23.34
CA GLY A 81 -18.26 -37.62 -22.15
C GLY A 81 -17.61 -38.49 -21.05
N LYS A 82 -17.09 -39.66 -21.43
CA LYS A 82 -16.34 -40.55 -20.51
C LYS A 82 -15.09 -39.88 -19.95
N ALA A 83 -14.34 -39.14 -20.76
CA ALA A 83 -13.15 -38.40 -20.31
C ALA A 83 -13.50 -37.22 -19.39
N SER A 84 -14.57 -36.46 -19.70
CA SER A 84 -15.02 -35.29 -18.93
C SER A 84 -15.55 -35.64 -17.54
N MET A 85 -16.02 -36.87 -17.31
CA MET A 85 -16.34 -37.35 -15.95
C MET A 85 -15.10 -37.42 -15.04
N GLY A 86 -13.90 -37.41 -15.62
CA GLY A 86 -12.64 -37.57 -14.91
C GLY A 86 -12.49 -38.96 -14.28
N ARG A 87 -11.27 -39.28 -13.80
CA ARG A 87 -11.09 -40.45 -12.94
C ARG A 87 -11.59 -40.12 -11.54
N LYS A 88 -12.47 -40.95 -10.98
CA LYS A 88 -12.81 -40.84 -9.54
C LYS A 88 -11.53 -41.08 -8.74
N SER A 89 -11.08 -40.06 -8.01
CA SER A 89 -9.94 -40.24 -7.10
C SER A 89 -10.30 -41.29 -6.07
N PRO A 90 -9.48 -42.35 -5.87
CA PRO A 90 -9.71 -43.35 -4.82
C PRO A 90 -9.67 -42.71 -3.42
N TYR A 91 -9.18 -41.49 -3.32
CA TYR A 91 -9.09 -40.71 -2.09
C TYR A 91 -10.21 -39.68 -1.93
N LYS A 92 -11.21 -39.67 -2.82
CA LYS A 92 -12.34 -38.74 -2.72
C LYS A 92 -13.12 -39.03 -1.44
N GLY A 93 -13.11 -38.08 -0.51
CA GLY A 93 -13.77 -38.22 0.80
C GLY A 93 -12.88 -38.80 1.92
N ILE A 94 -11.68 -39.31 1.59
CA ILE A 94 -10.75 -39.84 2.57
C ILE A 94 -9.90 -38.70 3.16
N LEU A 95 -9.97 -38.50 4.47
CA LEU A 95 -9.12 -37.55 5.19
C LEU A 95 -7.71 -38.14 5.34
N LYS A 96 -6.81 -37.81 4.40
CA LYS A 96 -5.41 -38.28 4.44
C LYS A 96 -4.58 -37.68 5.57
N VAL A 97 -4.98 -36.52 6.08
CA VAL A 97 -4.20 -35.77 7.05
C VAL A 97 -5.02 -35.58 8.32
N PRO A 98 -4.43 -35.88 9.49
CA PRO A 98 -5.10 -35.65 10.76
C PRO A 98 -5.48 -34.18 10.91
N ARG A 99 -6.62 -34.00 11.56
CA ARG A 99 -7.19 -32.70 11.87
C ARG A 99 -7.04 -32.48 13.36
N VAL A 100 -6.37 -31.39 13.73
CA VAL A 100 -6.10 -31.04 15.11
C VAL A 100 -7.00 -29.89 15.54
N GLU A 101 -7.38 -29.90 16.82
CA GLU A 101 -8.10 -28.78 17.43
C GLU A 101 -7.10 -27.67 17.80
N ILE A 102 -7.31 -26.48 17.26
CA ILE A 102 -6.47 -25.30 17.49
C ILE A 102 -7.32 -24.19 18.11
N ILE A 103 -6.75 -23.45 19.06
CA ILE A 103 -7.38 -22.26 19.65
C ILE A 103 -7.04 -21.04 18.79
N CYS A 104 -8.05 -20.26 18.42
CA CYS A 104 -7.87 -19.03 17.65
C CYS A 104 -6.98 -18.01 18.40
N ALA A 105 -5.90 -17.57 17.76
CA ALA A 105 -4.95 -16.61 18.30
C ALA A 105 -5.48 -15.17 18.38
N ASN A 106 -6.74 -14.91 17.97
CA ASN A 106 -7.39 -13.64 18.21
C ASN A 106 -7.81 -13.53 19.69
N PRO A 107 -7.24 -12.60 20.48
CA PRO A 107 -7.53 -12.48 21.92
C PRO A 107 -9.01 -12.29 22.25
N LYS A 108 -9.78 -11.66 21.34
CA LYS A 108 -11.23 -11.44 21.50
C LYS A 108 -12.07 -12.65 21.12
N CYS A 109 -11.52 -13.58 20.33
CA CYS A 109 -12.28 -14.73 19.82
C CYS A 109 -12.00 -16.00 20.62
N ARG A 110 -10.73 -16.42 20.74
CA ARG A 110 -10.29 -17.66 21.42
C ARG A 110 -11.10 -18.94 21.12
N LYS A 111 -11.87 -18.96 20.02
CA LYS A 111 -12.68 -20.11 19.62
C LYS A 111 -11.79 -21.28 19.21
N LYS A 112 -12.14 -22.49 19.68
CA LYS A 112 -11.57 -23.75 19.20
C LYS A 112 -12.07 -24.07 17.79
N PHE A 113 -11.16 -24.40 16.89
CA PHE A 113 -11.50 -24.76 15.51
C PHE A 113 -10.57 -25.86 15.00
N VAL A 114 -11.08 -26.61 14.04
CA VAL A 114 -10.35 -27.75 13.47
C VAL A 114 -9.54 -27.28 12.27
N ALA A 115 -8.26 -27.64 12.23
CA ALA A 115 -7.39 -27.37 11.10
C ALA A 115 -6.51 -28.57 10.78
N ILE A 116 -5.96 -28.57 9.57
CA ILE A 116 -4.98 -29.56 9.15
C ILE A 116 -3.67 -29.29 9.90
N GLU A 117 -3.06 -30.34 10.47
CA GLU A 117 -1.89 -30.23 11.37
C GLU A 117 -0.74 -29.39 10.79
N TRP A 118 -0.32 -29.66 9.54
CA TRP A 118 0.77 -28.94 8.89
C TRP A 118 0.41 -27.52 8.40
N ALA A 119 -0.87 -27.15 8.39
CA ALA A 119 -1.30 -25.86 7.83
C ALA A 119 -0.92 -24.65 8.71
N ASN A 120 -0.37 -24.88 9.91
CA ASN A 120 0.08 -23.84 10.85
C ASN A 120 -0.96 -22.73 11.06
N ARG A 121 -2.25 -23.08 11.02
CA ARG A 121 -3.35 -22.12 10.99
C ARG A 121 -3.58 -21.54 12.38
N LYS A 122 -3.35 -20.24 12.54
CA LYS A 122 -3.47 -19.54 13.83
C LYS A 122 -4.87 -18.96 14.10
N TYR A 123 -5.68 -18.76 13.07
CA TYR A 123 -6.96 -18.05 13.19
C TYR A 123 -8.11 -18.86 12.60
N CYS A 124 -9.27 -18.84 13.28
CA CYS A 124 -10.45 -19.56 12.83
C CYS A 124 -11.05 -19.00 11.53
N SER A 125 -10.87 -17.70 11.26
CA SER A 125 -11.38 -17.03 10.05
C SER A 125 -10.49 -15.88 9.60
N ASN A 126 -10.65 -15.46 8.33
CA ASN A 126 -9.99 -14.25 7.80
C ASN A 126 -10.35 -13.01 8.61
N LYS A 127 -11.60 -12.88 9.09
CA LYS A 127 -12.02 -11.79 9.98
C LYS A 127 -11.17 -11.75 11.27
N CYS A 128 -10.93 -12.90 11.89
CA CYS A 128 -10.08 -12.98 13.09
C CYS A 128 -8.60 -12.71 12.80
N HIS A 129 -8.09 -13.21 11.67
CA HIS A 129 -6.75 -12.84 11.21
C HIS A 129 -6.63 -11.32 11.06
N MET A 130 -7.53 -10.69 10.29
CA MET A 130 -7.49 -9.26 10.01
C MET A 130 -7.68 -8.39 11.26
N ALA A 131 -8.47 -8.83 12.25
CA ALA A 131 -8.63 -8.11 13.51
C ALA A 131 -7.30 -8.01 14.31
N VAL A 132 -6.37 -8.95 14.09
CA VAL A 132 -5.06 -8.98 14.78
C VAL A 132 -3.93 -8.42 13.91
N THR A 133 -3.96 -8.68 12.61
CA THR A 133 -2.87 -8.34 11.68
C THR A 133 -3.16 -7.13 10.80
N GLY A 134 -4.42 -6.73 10.62
CA GLY A 134 -4.82 -5.70 9.65
C GLY A 134 -4.31 -4.29 9.92
N GLY A 135 -3.94 -3.99 11.18
CA GLY A 135 -3.27 -2.74 11.54
C GLY A 135 -1.75 -2.81 11.53
N LYS A 136 -1.16 -4.00 11.33
CA LYS A 136 0.29 -4.17 11.31
C LYS A 136 0.81 -3.94 9.89
N PRO A 137 1.92 -3.20 9.72
CA PRO A 137 2.54 -3.04 8.41
C PRO A 137 2.91 -4.43 7.84
N THR A 138 2.48 -4.70 6.61
CA THR A 138 2.68 -5.98 5.90
C THR A 138 4.14 -6.25 5.53
N SER A 139 5.01 -5.26 5.63
CA SER A 139 6.45 -5.36 5.37
C SER A 139 7.26 -5.29 6.68
N PRO A 140 8.15 -6.26 6.96
CA PRO A 140 9.12 -6.17 8.05
C PRO A 140 10.03 -4.93 7.97
N LYS A 141 10.20 -4.33 6.78
CA LYS A 141 10.92 -3.06 6.62
C LYS A 141 10.08 -1.88 7.12
N ALA A 142 8.78 -1.88 6.86
CA ALA A 142 7.85 -0.86 7.36
C ALA A 142 7.56 -1.01 8.87
N SER A 143 7.76 -2.19 9.45
CA SER A 143 7.59 -2.45 10.89
C SER A 143 8.78 -2.02 11.77
N ARG A 144 9.92 -1.62 11.19
CA ARG A 144 11.14 -1.29 11.95
C ARG A 144 11.19 0.17 12.42
N GLY A 145 10.44 1.06 11.79
CA GLY A 145 10.33 2.47 12.20
C GLY A 145 9.32 2.62 13.33
N LYS A 146 9.72 3.23 14.45
CA LYS A 146 8.80 3.64 15.52
C LYS A 146 8.13 4.97 15.17
N ALA A 147 7.12 4.91 14.32
CA ALA A 147 6.32 6.06 13.96
C ALA A 147 5.28 6.42 15.04
N GLY A 148 4.89 7.68 15.14
CA GLY A 148 3.82 8.13 16.04
C GLY A 148 4.00 9.57 16.54
N ILE A 149 2.99 10.05 17.26
CA ILE A 149 3.04 11.33 17.97
C ILE A 149 3.84 11.15 19.26
N ARG A 150 4.60 12.18 19.66
CA ARG A 150 5.37 12.22 20.90
C ARG A 150 4.91 13.44 21.70
N LYS A 151 4.09 13.21 22.73
CA LYS A 151 3.45 14.27 23.54
C LYS A 151 4.47 15.21 24.20
N ASP A 152 5.68 14.73 24.46
CA ASP A 152 6.79 15.53 24.99
C ASP A 152 7.39 16.52 23.97
N ILE A 153 7.09 16.35 22.67
CA ILE A 153 7.57 17.22 21.60
C ILE A 153 6.41 18.07 21.05
N SER A 154 5.29 17.43 20.71
CA SER A 154 4.10 18.07 20.16
C SER A 154 2.91 17.13 20.23
N ASN A 155 1.72 17.69 20.46
CA ASN A 155 0.46 16.94 20.45
C ASN A 155 -0.06 16.62 19.03
N SER A 156 0.49 17.25 17.98
CA SER A 156 -0.05 17.17 16.62
C SER A 156 0.93 16.61 15.59
N ILE A 157 2.23 16.69 15.85
CA ILE A 157 3.26 16.25 14.90
C ILE A 157 3.42 14.73 14.97
N TYR A 158 3.27 14.08 13.81
CA TYR A 158 3.47 12.65 13.65
C TYR A 158 4.83 12.39 13.02
N PHE A 159 5.76 11.83 13.79
CA PHE A 159 7.08 11.43 13.31
C PHE A 159 7.04 10.04 12.67
N TYR A 160 7.80 9.82 11.60
CA TYR A 160 7.90 8.51 10.95
C TYR A 160 8.97 7.62 11.56
N SER A 161 9.89 8.19 12.33
CA SER A 161 10.96 7.44 12.98
C SER A 161 11.32 7.99 14.37
N ARG A 162 11.92 7.14 15.20
CA ARG A 162 12.53 7.55 16.48
C ARG A 162 13.66 8.55 16.29
N TRP A 163 14.35 8.52 15.14
CA TRP A 163 15.46 9.44 14.88
C TRP A 163 14.98 10.84 14.62
N GLU A 164 13.89 11.01 13.86
CA GLU A 164 13.24 12.31 13.70
C GLU A 164 12.77 12.86 15.06
N ALA A 165 12.10 12.03 15.87
CA ALA A 165 11.65 12.46 17.20
C ALA A 165 12.82 12.88 18.10
N ASN A 166 13.89 12.08 18.17
CA ASN A 166 15.08 12.43 18.94
C ASN A 166 15.79 13.68 18.39
N TYR A 167 15.82 13.87 17.07
CA TYR A 167 16.37 15.08 16.48
C TYR A 167 15.55 16.31 16.87
N ALA A 168 14.22 16.23 16.84
CA ALA A 168 13.36 17.30 17.35
C ALA A 168 13.61 17.61 18.84
N ARG A 169 13.77 16.57 19.68
CA ARG A 169 14.15 16.76 21.10
C ARG A 169 15.51 17.45 21.25
N LEU A 170 16.50 17.08 20.42
CA LEU A 170 17.81 17.73 20.40
C LEU A 170 17.69 19.21 20.03
N GLN A 171 16.92 19.53 18.99
CA GLN A 171 16.71 20.93 18.59
C GLN A 171 16.00 21.74 19.70
N ASN A 172 15.00 21.15 20.38
CA ASN A 172 14.36 21.76 21.55
C ASN A 172 15.37 21.99 22.69
N TYR A 173 16.21 21.00 23.00
CA TYR A 173 17.25 21.10 24.03
C TYR A 173 18.27 22.19 23.71
N LEU A 174 18.64 22.35 22.44
CA LEU A 174 19.56 23.39 21.97
C LEU A 174 18.91 24.77 21.81
N GLY A 175 17.59 24.90 22.06
CA GLY A 175 16.85 26.15 21.84
C GLY A 175 16.83 26.61 20.38
N VAL A 176 16.96 25.68 19.43
CA VAL A 176 16.96 25.99 18.00
C VAL A 176 15.57 25.76 17.43
N GLU A 177 14.95 26.80 16.88
CA GLU A 177 13.67 26.68 16.19
C GLU A 177 13.74 25.74 14.98
N TRP A 178 12.69 24.92 14.82
CA TRP A 178 12.56 23.99 13.71
C TRP A 178 11.10 23.88 13.24
N LYS A 179 10.93 23.52 11.97
CA LYS A 179 9.63 23.18 11.37
C LYS A 179 9.71 21.79 10.76
N TYR A 180 8.73 20.92 11.03
CA TYR A 180 8.67 19.55 10.49
C TYR A 180 7.88 19.48 9.18
N GLU A 181 8.47 18.84 8.17
CA GLU A 181 7.94 18.70 6.80
C GLU A 181 7.27 19.99 6.28
N PRO A 182 7.97 21.16 6.30
CA PRO A 182 7.30 22.44 6.05
C PRO A 182 7.03 22.71 4.57
N LYS A 183 7.86 22.16 3.68
CA LYS A 183 7.76 22.38 2.24
C LYS A 183 8.07 21.10 1.47
N THR A 184 7.22 20.81 0.51
CA THR A 184 7.43 19.76 -0.50
C THR A 184 7.91 20.42 -1.79
N PHE A 185 8.94 19.83 -2.39
CA PHE A 185 9.57 20.26 -3.63
C PHE A 185 9.20 19.30 -4.75
N ASP A 186 8.98 19.84 -5.94
CA ASP A 186 8.61 19.06 -7.11
C ASP A 186 9.87 18.69 -7.91
N LEU A 187 10.10 17.39 -8.10
CA LEU A 187 11.17 16.86 -8.94
C LEU A 187 10.64 16.38 -10.30
N GLY A 188 9.44 16.77 -10.70
CA GLY A 188 8.74 16.34 -11.91
C GLY A 188 7.98 15.04 -11.68
N SER A 189 8.65 13.89 -11.80
CA SER A 189 8.03 12.58 -11.60
C SER A 189 7.93 12.14 -10.13
N GLN A 190 8.52 12.91 -9.22
CA GLN A 190 8.62 12.58 -7.79
C GLN A 190 8.54 13.86 -6.98
N SER A 191 8.09 13.77 -5.73
CA SER A 191 8.17 14.87 -4.77
C SER A 191 9.26 14.60 -3.72
N TYR A 192 9.86 15.68 -3.23
CA TYR A 192 10.86 15.66 -2.16
C TYR A 192 10.42 16.53 -1.00
N THR A 193 10.19 15.96 0.17
CA THR A 193 9.85 16.71 1.39
C THR A 193 10.93 16.44 2.42
N PRO A 194 11.82 17.41 2.70
CA PRO A 194 12.81 17.24 3.76
C PRO A 194 12.15 17.17 5.13
N ASP A 195 12.72 16.39 6.04
CA ASP A 195 12.15 16.15 7.37
C ASP A 195 12.04 17.42 8.22
N PHE A 196 13.10 18.24 8.27
CA PHE A 196 13.15 19.46 9.07
C PHE A 196 13.62 20.68 8.28
N TYR A 197 13.19 21.86 8.70
CA TYR A 197 13.76 23.15 8.31
C TYR A 197 14.15 23.93 9.57
N LEU A 198 15.35 24.50 9.57
CA LEU A 198 15.84 25.35 10.65
C LEU A 198 15.87 26.81 10.16
N PRO A 199 14.88 27.65 10.53
CA PRO A 199 14.76 29.01 10.01
C PRO A 199 16.01 29.86 10.27
N LYS A 200 16.59 29.77 11.49
CA LYS A 200 17.79 30.51 11.89
C LYS A 200 18.98 30.31 10.94
N PHE A 201 19.11 29.13 10.34
CA PHE A 201 20.23 28.78 9.47
C PHE A 201 19.83 28.71 7.98
N ASN A 202 18.56 28.97 7.66
CA ASN A 202 17.95 28.77 6.35
C ASN A 202 18.39 27.44 5.69
N LYS A 203 18.27 26.33 6.43
CA LYS A 203 18.69 25.00 5.95
C LYS A 203 17.66 23.93 6.26
N TYR A 204 17.58 22.96 5.37
CA TYR A 204 16.80 21.75 5.52
C TYR A 204 17.68 20.60 6.02
N ILE A 205 17.10 19.74 6.85
CA ILE A 205 17.73 18.53 7.36
C ILE A 205 16.88 17.33 6.95
N GLU A 206 17.54 16.31 6.40
CA GLU A 206 16.93 15.01 6.09
C GLU A 206 17.61 13.94 6.95
N VAL A 207 16.83 13.21 7.74
CA VAL A 207 17.30 12.19 8.66
C VAL A 207 17.24 10.82 7.97
N LYS A 208 18.40 10.17 7.77
CA LYS A 208 18.46 8.85 7.12
C LYS A 208 19.34 7.86 7.86
N ASN A 209 18.78 6.69 8.11
CA ASN A 209 19.56 5.54 8.59
C ASN A 209 20.44 4.95 7.48
N PHE A 210 19.96 4.92 6.22
CA PHE A 210 20.70 4.38 5.08
C PHE A 210 20.38 5.17 3.80
N LEU A 211 21.40 5.46 3.00
CA LEU A 211 21.27 6.13 1.71
C LEU A 211 21.26 5.10 0.57
N TRP A 212 20.08 4.53 0.31
CA TRP A 212 19.89 3.58 -0.80
C TRP A 212 19.99 4.28 -2.17
N LYS A 213 20.26 3.51 -3.24
CA LYS A 213 20.35 4.02 -4.63
C LYS A 213 19.19 4.96 -4.99
N TYR A 214 17.96 4.59 -4.67
CA TYR A 214 16.77 5.44 -4.89
C TYR A 214 16.86 6.78 -4.15
N SER A 215 17.24 6.78 -2.87
CA SER A 215 17.37 8.01 -2.08
C SER A 215 18.51 8.90 -2.55
N LYS A 216 19.63 8.29 -3.00
CA LYS A 216 20.77 9.01 -3.56
C LYS A 216 20.39 9.74 -4.85
N ILE A 217 19.78 9.03 -5.80
CA ILE A 217 19.28 9.61 -7.06
C ILE A 217 18.29 10.76 -6.78
N ARG A 218 17.43 10.59 -5.77
CA ARG A 218 16.45 11.60 -5.39
C ARG A 218 17.10 12.85 -4.79
N ASP A 219 18.11 12.69 -3.93
CA ASP A 219 18.91 13.80 -3.37
C ASP A 219 19.70 14.53 -4.47
N GLU A 220 20.38 13.79 -5.36
CA GLU A 220 21.11 14.36 -6.50
C GLU A 220 20.19 15.19 -7.40
N LYS A 221 18.99 14.66 -7.71
CA LYS A 221 17.98 15.38 -8.51
C LYS A 221 17.48 16.63 -7.80
N PHE A 222 17.26 16.55 -6.48
CA PHE A 222 16.87 17.71 -5.67
C PHE A 222 17.95 18.80 -5.72
N ARG A 223 19.22 18.45 -5.48
CA ARG A 223 20.33 19.42 -5.51
C ARG A 223 20.51 20.06 -6.88
N LYS A 224 20.27 19.30 -7.96
CA LYS A 224 20.33 19.81 -9.33
C LYS A 224 19.21 20.81 -9.64
N LEU A 225 17.99 20.54 -9.20
CA LEU A 225 16.83 21.41 -9.46
C LEU A 225 16.75 22.61 -8.52
N TYR A 226 17.28 22.48 -7.31
CA TYR A 226 17.22 23.49 -6.26
C TYR A 226 18.61 23.81 -5.68
N PRO A 227 19.57 24.30 -6.49
CA PRO A 227 20.96 24.49 -6.06
C PRO A 227 21.12 25.52 -4.94
N ASN A 228 20.21 26.49 -4.85
CA ASN A 228 20.23 27.56 -3.84
C ASN A 228 19.70 27.10 -2.47
N ILE A 229 19.17 25.88 -2.37
CA ILE A 229 18.58 25.37 -1.13
C ILE A 229 19.60 24.52 -0.37
N LYS A 230 19.93 24.94 0.85
CA LYS A 230 20.84 24.22 1.74
C LYS A 230 20.14 22.98 2.29
N LEU A 231 20.49 21.80 1.79
CA LEU A 231 20.04 20.51 2.33
C LEU A 231 21.21 19.74 2.94
N GLN A 232 21.11 19.43 4.23
CA GLN A 232 22.07 18.61 4.97
C GLN A 232 21.46 17.24 5.28
N LEU A 233 22.17 16.17 4.95
CA LEU A 233 21.79 14.82 5.34
C LEU A 233 22.35 14.50 6.72
N LEU A 234 21.50 14.11 7.65
CA LEU A 234 21.91 13.51 8.93
C LEU A 234 21.92 11.99 8.75
N LEU A 235 23.09 11.46 8.40
CA LEU A 235 23.30 10.04 8.19
C LEU A 235 23.52 9.31 9.52
N LYS A 236 23.54 7.97 9.46
CA LYS A 236 23.69 7.11 10.63
C LYS A 236 24.87 7.44 11.52
N GLU A 237 26.05 7.65 10.94
CA GLU A 237 27.26 7.91 11.71
C GLU A 237 27.16 9.22 12.49
N ASP A 238 26.69 10.29 11.86
CA ASP A 238 26.51 11.59 12.50
C ASP A 238 25.38 11.56 13.53
N TYR A 239 24.29 10.85 13.23
CA TYR A 239 23.22 10.63 14.19
C TYR A 239 23.74 9.93 15.45
N LEU A 240 24.56 8.89 15.31
CA LEU A 240 25.12 8.15 16.45
C LEU A 240 26.09 9.01 17.28
N LYS A 241 26.86 9.91 16.64
CA LYS A 241 27.68 10.90 17.35
C LYS A 241 26.82 11.85 18.19
N LEU A 242 25.70 12.33 17.63
CA LEU A 242 24.74 13.16 18.37
C LEU A 242 24.08 12.36 19.51
N GLU A 243 23.68 11.12 19.26
CA GLU A 243 23.11 10.22 20.27
C GLU A 243 24.10 10.04 21.44
N ASN A 244 25.37 9.70 21.17
CA ASN A 244 26.37 9.54 22.22
C ASN A 244 26.56 10.82 23.06
N LYS A 245 26.57 11.99 22.39
CA LYS A 245 26.81 13.27 23.05
C LYS A 245 25.63 13.78 23.88
N TYR A 246 24.40 13.59 23.43
CA TYR A 246 23.23 14.28 24.00
C TYR A 246 22.18 13.38 24.62
N SER A 247 22.17 12.07 24.33
CA SER A 247 21.08 11.18 24.74
C SER A 247 20.88 11.09 26.26
N HIS A 248 21.95 11.26 27.05
CA HIS A 248 21.90 11.26 28.51
C HIS A 248 21.41 12.58 29.11
N LEU A 249 21.49 13.69 28.35
CA LEU A 249 21.05 15.02 28.77
C LEU A 249 19.57 15.27 28.46
N ILE A 250 19.04 14.55 27.47
CA ILE A 250 17.69 14.77 26.94
C ILE A 250 16.73 13.72 27.53
N LYS A 251 15.74 14.19 28.28
CA LYS A 251 14.66 13.34 28.81
C LYS A 251 13.89 12.67 27.66
N ASN A 252 13.47 11.43 27.87
CA ASN A 252 12.69 10.63 26.91
C ASN A 252 13.41 10.30 25.59
N TRP A 253 14.74 10.34 25.54
CA TRP A 253 15.49 9.88 24.36
C TRP A 253 15.17 8.42 24.02
N GLU A 254 14.86 8.14 22.74
CA GLU A 254 14.45 6.81 22.28
C GLU A 254 15.59 6.00 21.67
N TYR A 255 15.92 4.88 22.30
CA TYR A 255 16.83 3.87 21.77
C TYR A 255 16.07 2.82 20.96
N LYS A 256 16.82 1.94 20.28
CA LYS A 256 16.27 0.85 19.46
C LYS A 256 15.20 0.03 20.21
N ASN A 257 15.38 -0.19 21.52
CA ASN A 257 14.51 -1.02 22.36
C ASN A 257 13.60 -0.24 23.33
N SER A 258 13.55 1.11 23.32
CA SER A 258 12.72 1.86 24.28
C SER A 258 11.24 1.47 24.21
N ARG A 259 10.59 1.20 25.35
CA ARG A 259 9.15 0.91 25.40
C ARG A 259 8.37 2.15 24.94
N PHE A 260 7.40 1.97 24.05
CA PHE A 260 6.54 3.05 23.59
C PHE A 260 5.45 3.25 24.64
N ASN A 261 5.63 4.23 25.53
CA ASN A 261 4.57 4.61 26.46
C ASN A 261 3.54 5.42 25.68
N VAL A 262 2.54 4.72 25.16
CA VAL A 262 1.28 5.34 24.73
C VAL A 262 0.54 5.71 26.01
N VAL A 263 0.84 6.89 26.54
CA VAL A 263 -0.10 7.58 27.43
C VAL A 263 -0.98 8.44 26.55
#